data_AF-G9PPG3-F1
#
_entry.id   AF-G9PPG3-F1
#
_cell.length_a   1.000
_cell.length_b   1.000
_cell.length_c   1.000
_cell.angle_alpha   90.00
_cell.angle_beta   90.00
_cell.angle_gamma   90.00
#
_symmetry.space_group_name_H-M   'P 1'
#
loop_
_entity.id
_entity.type
_entity.pdbx_description
1 polymer ?
#
loop_
_entity_poly.entity_id
_entity_poly.type
_entity_poly.pdbx_seq_one_letter_code
_entity_poly.pdbx_strand_id
1 'polypeptide(L)'
;MNSPFITLLIGGATGVLLGTAGAKIWAAARTRLAWPEGANFLRFHLSSNFVIAAEIVVSVMALAVPSYRVASLLLAVIYVGFVVGATTLKGQECGCFGIEGMKVGPVHIWGCVVAAAALLTSAVSGEAITSPRPLRLVIALASAVVMTAAMHLWNRLSRTEVDDANHDQLLIILSPSCTACSALKVMENHDVDDSELDGSILWVDRDSEQVASLREAGVKVSAYPAVVSMSSTAPSDAHVQSGLGECREVLQSWRSRRLALLQA
;
A
#
# COMPACT_ATOMS: atom_id res chain seq x y z
N MET A 1 -36.83 7.88 -16.34
CA MET A 1 -36.94 6.52 -15.73
C MET A 1 -35.75 6.33 -14.79
N ASN A 2 -35.96 5.88 -13.55
CA ASN A 2 -34.83 5.66 -12.64
C ASN A 2 -34.01 4.46 -13.13
N SER A 3 -32.71 4.62 -13.35
CA SER A 3 -31.83 3.49 -13.66
C SER A 3 -31.07 3.08 -12.40
N PRO A 4 -31.42 1.94 -11.77
CA PRO A 4 -30.66 1.41 -10.65
C PRO A 4 -29.23 1.05 -11.08
N PHE A 5 -29.05 0.60 -12.32
CA PHE A 5 -27.74 0.27 -12.87
C PHE A 5 -26.79 1.47 -12.93
N ILE A 6 -27.22 2.61 -13.50
CA ILE A 6 -26.38 3.82 -13.56
C ILE A 6 -26.10 4.37 -12.16
N THR A 7 -27.07 4.25 -11.26
CA THR A 7 -26.90 4.68 -9.87
C THR A 7 -25.89 3.81 -9.12
N LEU A 8 -25.92 2.49 -9.33
CA LEU A 8 -24.93 1.54 -8.84
C LEU A 8 -23.55 1.79 -9.46
N LEU A 9 -23.49 2.08 -10.76
CA LEU A 9 -22.24 2.35 -11.46
C LEU A 9 -21.55 3.62 -10.93
N ILE A 10 -22.28 4.75 -10.88
CA ILE A 10 -21.73 6.03 -10.40
C ILE A 10 -21.39 5.92 -8.92
N GLY A 11 -22.30 5.41 -8.09
CA GLY A 11 -22.09 5.24 -6.67
C GLY A 11 -20.92 4.29 -6.38
N GLY A 12 -20.90 3.13 -7.01
CA GLY A 12 -19.87 2.12 -6.83
C GLY A 12 -18.49 2.60 -7.25
N ALA A 13 -18.36 3.19 -8.45
CA ALA A 13 -17.11 3.76 -8.92
C ALA A 13 -16.60 4.87 -7.98
N THR A 14 -17.49 5.75 -7.52
CA THR A 14 -17.13 6.78 -6.54
C THR A 14 -16.69 6.17 -5.21
N GLY A 15 -17.38 5.13 -4.74
CA GLY A 15 -17.02 4.43 -3.51
C GLY A 15 -15.64 3.78 -3.58
N VAL A 16 -15.28 3.20 -4.72
CA VAL A 16 -13.91 2.68 -4.95
C VAL A 16 -12.88 3.81 -4.88
N LEU A 17 -13.11 4.95 -5.55
CA LEU A 17 -12.21 6.11 -5.45
C LEU A 17 -12.02 6.57 -4.01
N LEU A 18 -13.11 6.75 -3.26
CA LEU A 18 -13.03 7.19 -1.87
C LEU A 18 -12.36 6.15 -0.95
N GLY A 19 -12.67 4.86 -1.14
CA GLY A 19 -12.04 3.77 -0.38
C GLY A 19 -10.53 3.70 -0.64
N THR A 20 -10.11 3.82 -1.89
CA THR A 20 -8.69 3.82 -2.25
C THR A 20 -7.96 5.08 -1.83
N ALA A 21 -8.58 6.26 -1.92
CA ALA A 21 -8.03 7.50 -1.39
C ALA A 21 -7.85 7.42 0.14
N GLY A 22 -8.85 6.91 0.84
CA GLY A 22 -8.80 6.67 2.29
C GLY A 22 -7.69 5.71 2.68
N ALA A 23 -7.52 4.61 1.94
CA ALA A 23 -6.43 3.66 2.16
C ALA A 23 -5.04 4.32 1.96
N LYS A 24 -4.87 5.13 0.90
CA LYS A 24 -3.62 5.88 0.68
C LYS A 24 -3.35 6.89 1.80
N ILE A 25 -4.36 7.64 2.24
CA ILE A 25 -4.22 8.61 3.35
C ILE A 25 -3.82 7.86 4.63
N TRP A 26 -4.46 6.74 4.92
CA TRP A 26 -4.15 5.93 6.10
C TRP A 26 -2.73 5.36 6.05
N ALA A 27 -2.31 4.83 4.89
CA ALA A 27 -0.94 4.34 4.69
C ALA A 27 0.08 5.47 4.80
N ALA A 28 -0.21 6.66 4.23
CA ALA A 28 0.64 7.83 4.33
C ALA A 28 0.79 8.31 5.79
N ALA A 29 -0.31 8.36 6.53
CA ALA A 29 -0.31 8.73 7.96
C ALA A 29 0.49 7.75 8.83
N ARG A 30 0.65 6.50 8.38
CA ARG A 30 1.48 5.48 9.05
C ARG A 30 2.86 5.29 8.44
N THR A 31 3.29 6.17 7.53
CA THR A 31 4.57 6.07 6.81
C THR A 31 4.78 4.72 6.09
N ARG A 32 3.70 4.11 5.62
CA ARG A 32 3.68 2.82 4.88
C ARG A 32 3.18 2.96 3.45
N LEU A 33 3.08 4.19 2.95
CA LEU A 33 2.63 4.42 1.58
C LEU A 33 3.75 4.03 0.62
N ALA A 34 3.64 2.85 0.01
CA ALA A 34 4.45 2.48 -1.14
C ALA A 34 4.02 3.31 -2.36
N TRP A 35 4.97 4.04 -2.94
CA TRP A 35 4.75 4.83 -4.15
C TRP A 35 5.86 4.54 -5.18
N PRO A 36 5.54 4.38 -6.48
CA PRO A 36 6.55 4.01 -7.48
C PRO A 36 7.65 5.07 -7.58
N GLU A 37 8.93 4.68 -7.55
CA GLU A 37 10.06 5.62 -7.64
C GLU A 37 10.23 6.26 -9.03
N GLY A 38 9.76 5.57 -10.08
CA GLY A 38 9.88 5.98 -11.49
C GLY A 38 8.61 6.59 -12.08
N ALA A 39 8.57 6.68 -13.42
CA ALA A 39 7.37 7.11 -14.12
C ALA A 39 6.18 6.18 -13.79
N ASN A 40 5.09 6.77 -13.32
CA ASN A 40 3.88 6.05 -12.91
C ASN A 40 2.66 6.39 -13.79
N PHE A 41 2.83 7.34 -14.73
CA PHE A 41 1.82 7.70 -15.70
C PHE A 41 2.49 8.04 -17.04
N LEU A 42 2.51 7.07 -17.97
CA LEU A 42 3.27 7.16 -19.23
C LEU A 42 4.76 7.44 -18.95
N ARG A 43 5.22 8.68 -19.18
CA ARG A 43 6.60 9.15 -18.93
C ARG A 43 6.70 10.08 -17.71
N PHE A 44 5.58 10.38 -17.06
CA PHE A 44 5.52 11.31 -15.95
C PHE A 44 5.49 10.57 -14.62
N HIS A 45 6.01 11.24 -13.59
CA HIS A 45 5.89 10.82 -12.20
C HIS A 45 4.90 11.74 -11.49
N LEU A 46 3.69 11.24 -11.27
CA LEU A 46 2.65 11.91 -10.50
C LEU A 46 2.88 11.67 -9.01
N SER A 47 2.77 12.71 -8.19
CA SER A 47 2.90 12.55 -6.74
C SER A 47 1.68 11.87 -6.13
N SER A 48 1.88 11.16 -5.02
CA SER A 48 0.79 10.53 -4.26
C SER A 48 -0.28 11.54 -3.84
N ASN A 49 0.15 12.69 -3.33
CA ASN A 49 -0.75 13.77 -2.90
C ASN A 49 -1.64 14.27 -4.05
N PHE A 50 -1.09 14.39 -5.27
CA PHE A 50 -1.86 14.79 -6.44
C PHE A 50 -2.94 13.76 -6.78
N VAL A 51 -2.59 12.46 -6.80
CA VAL A 51 -3.54 11.38 -7.12
C VAL A 51 -4.64 11.28 -6.06
N ILE A 52 -4.30 11.34 -4.77
CA ILE A 52 -5.27 11.35 -3.66
C ILE A 52 -6.23 12.54 -3.80
N ALA A 53 -5.69 13.75 -4.06
CA ALA A 53 -6.51 14.94 -4.23
C ALA A 53 -7.46 14.80 -5.43
N ALA A 54 -6.97 14.29 -6.56
CA ALA A 54 -7.79 14.06 -7.75
C ALA A 54 -8.92 13.05 -7.48
N GLU A 55 -8.64 11.95 -6.79
CA GLU A 55 -9.64 10.95 -6.39
C GLU A 55 -10.76 11.57 -5.55
N ILE A 56 -10.41 12.38 -4.54
CA ILE A 56 -11.37 13.04 -3.65
C ILE A 56 -12.18 14.08 -4.43
N VAL A 57 -11.53 14.97 -5.18
CA VAL A 57 -12.19 16.06 -5.91
C VAL A 57 -13.18 15.51 -6.93
N VAL A 58 -12.77 14.52 -7.73
CA VAL A 58 -13.65 13.89 -8.72
C VAL A 58 -14.82 13.17 -8.04
N SER A 59 -14.58 12.48 -6.94
CA SER A 59 -15.63 11.82 -6.15
C SER A 59 -16.69 12.80 -5.64
N VAL A 60 -16.24 13.91 -5.04
CA VAL A 60 -17.13 14.97 -4.53
C VAL A 60 -17.95 15.57 -5.68
N MET A 61 -17.31 15.90 -6.80
CA MET A 61 -17.99 16.43 -7.98
C MET A 61 -19.02 15.44 -8.53
N ALA A 62 -18.68 14.17 -8.67
CA ALA A 62 -19.57 13.14 -9.20
C ALA A 62 -20.83 12.92 -8.34
N LEU A 63 -20.73 13.09 -7.02
CA LEU A 63 -21.86 12.99 -6.10
C LEU A 63 -22.71 14.27 -6.06
N ALA A 64 -22.08 15.44 -6.19
CA ALA A 64 -22.76 16.73 -6.13
C ALA A 64 -23.58 17.02 -7.41
N VAL A 65 -23.04 16.66 -8.58
CA VAL A 65 -23.62 17.02 -9.88
C VAL A 65 -24.95 16.28 -10.13
N PRO A 66 -26.04 17.02 -10.45
CA PRO A 66 -27.34 16.40 -10.74
C PRO A 66 -27.31 15.50 -11.98
N SER A 67 -26.63 15.97 -13.03
CA SER A 67 -26.54 15.25 -14.31
C SER A 67 -25.73 13.97 -14.17
N TYR A 68 -26.39 12.82 -14.38
CA TYR A 68 -25.72 11.52 -14.36
C TYR A 68 -24.67 11.40 -15.48
N ARG A 69 -24.88 12.07 -16.62
CA ARG A 69 -23.95 12.07 -17.75
C ARG A 69 -22.64 12.77 -17.39
N VAL A 70 -22.74 13.95 -16.77
CA VAL A 70 -21.57 14.70 -16.31
C VAL A 70 -20.85 13.92 -15.21
N ALA A 71 -21.58 13.37 -14.23
CA ALA A 71 -20.98 12.53 -13.20
C ALA A 71 -20.27 11.29 -13.79
N SER A 72 -20.91 10.61 -14.76
CA SER A 72 -20.33 9.46 -15.45
C SER A 72 -19.08 9.85 -16.25
N LEU A 73 -19.10 11.01 -16.91
CA LEU A 73 -17.95 11.50 -17.67
C LEU A 73 -16.76 11.86 -16.78
N LEU A 74 -16.99 12.55 -15.65
CA LEU A 74 -15.94 12.86 -14.67
C LEU A 74 -15.27 11.59 -14.15
N LEU A 75 -16.09 10.59 -13.77
CA LEU A 75 -15.60 9.30 -13.33
C LEU A 75 -14.89 8.55 -14.47
N ALA A 76 -15.43 8.58 -15.69
CA ALA A 76 -14.79 7.94 -16.84
C ALA A 76 -13.37 8.49 -17.08
N VAL A 77 -13.19 9.81 -17.02
CA VAL A 77 -11.87 10.44 -17.22
C VAL A 77 -10.85 9.95 -16.21
N ILE A 78 -11.19 9.93 -14.92
CA ILE A 78 -10.24 9.47 -13.89
C ILE A 78 -9.96 7.96 -14.02
N TYR A 79 -10.97 7.15 -14.35
CA TYR A 79 -10.79 5.71 -14.56
C TYR A 79 -9.97 5.39 -15.81
N VAL A 80 -10.10 6.17 -16.89
CA VAL A 80 -9.17 6.09 -18.04
C VAL A 80 -7.75 6.42 -17.61
N GLY A 81 -7.57 7.45 -16.77
CA GLY A 81 -6.29 7.74 -16.15
C GLY A 81 -5.73 6.54 -15.38
N PHE A 82 -6.56 5.84 -14.62
CA PHE A 82 -6.14 4.62 -13.93
C PHE A 82 -5.80 3.47 -14.87
N VAL A 83 -6.48 3.31 -16.00
CA VAL A 83 -6.07 2.33 -17.03
C VAL A 83 -4.65 2.65 -17.51
N VAL A 84 -4.35 3.92 -17.78
CA VAL A 84 -3.01 4.35 -18.21
C VAL A 84 -1.97 4.12 -17.11
N GLY A 85 -2.28 4.49 -15.87
CA GLY A 85 -1.39 4.24 -14.73
C GLY A 85 -1.13 2.75 -14.48
N ALA A 86 -2.19 1.94 -14.46
CA ALA A 86 -2.10 0.50 -14.24
C ALA A 86 -1.36 -0.23 -15.36
N THR A 87 -1.53 0.20 -16.62
CA THR A 87 -0.77 -0.36 -17.74
C THR A 87 0.70 0.04 -17.69
N THR A 88 1.02 1.28 -17.29
CA THR A 88 2.39 1.77 -17.09
C THR A 88 3.10 0.96 -15.99
N LEU A 89 2.40 0.68 -14.89
CA LEU A 89 2.92 -0.02 -13.72
C LEU A 89 2.77 -1.55 -13.78
N LYS A 90 2.45 -2.13 -14.94
CA LYS A 90 2.20 -3.58 -15.05
C LYS A 90 3.39 -4.40 -14.52
N GLY A 91 3.14 -5.24 -13.52
CA GLY A 91 4.17 -6.05 -12.86
C GLY A 91 5.01 -5.32 -11.81
N GLN A 92 4.82 -4.01 -11.65
CA GLN A 92 5.41 -3.19 -10.60
C GLN A 92 4.42 -3.01 -9.44
N GLU A 93 4.91 -2.50 -8.31
CA GLU A 93 4.06 -2.16 -7.17
C GLU A 93 3.09 -1.03 -7.51
N CYS A 94 1.87 -1.18 -7.01
CA CYS A 94 0.78 -0.29 -7.33
C CYS A 94 0.65 0.84 -6.29
N GLY A 95 0.88 2.09 -6.70
CA GLY A 95 0.51 3.26 -5.90
C GLY A 95 -1.02 3.43 -5.73
N CYS A 96 -1.86 2.71 -6.49
CA CYS A 96 -3.32 2.93 -6.49
C CYS A 96 -4.03 2.46 -5.22
N PHE A 97 -3.43 1.59 -4.40
CA PHE A 97 -4.00 1.18 -3.11
C PHE A 97 -3.13 1.57 -1.91
N GLY A 98 -1.89 2.02 -2.15
CA GLY A 98 -0.96 2.37 -1.08
C GLY A 98 -0.54 1.20 -0.21
N ILE A 99 -0.61 -0.02 -0.74
CA ILE A 99 -0.24 -1.26 -0.05
C ILE A 99 1.06 -1.79 -0.67
N GLU A 100 2.08 -1.92 0.15
CA GLU A 100 3.37 -2.52 -0.20
C GLU A 100 3.21 -3.99 -0.64
N GLY A 101 4.01 -4.44 -1.61
CA GLY A 101 3.99 -5.82 -2.12
C GLY A 101 2.86 -6.16 -3.09
N MET A 102 1.85 -5.30 -3.29
CA MET A 102 0.81 -5.54 -4.29
C MET A 102 1.23 -5.08 -5.69
N LYS A 103 1.50 -6.05 -6.56
CA LYS A 103 1.83 -5.78 -7.97
C LYS A 103 0.60 -5.57 -8.85
N VAL A 104 0.71 -4.68 -9.83
CA VAL A 104 -0.36 -4.48 -10.81
C VAL A 104 -0.46 -5.69 -11.75
N GLY A 105 -1.51 -6.47 -11.54
CA GLY A 105 -1.85 -7.64 -12.36
C GLY A 105 -2.86 -7.33 -13.48
N PRO A 106 -3.11 -8.32 -14.37
CA PRO A 106 -4.08 -8.18 -15.46
C PRO A 106 -5.51 -7.93 -14.97
N VAL A 107 -5.90 -8.52 -13.83
CA VAL A 107 -7.23 -8.32 -13.22
C VAL A 107 -7.46 -6.85 -12.87
N HIS A 108 -6.45 -6.16 -12.33
CA HIS A 108 -6.54 -4.74 -12.01
C HIS A 108 -6.75 -3.92 -13.28
N ILE A 109 -5.93 -4.14 -14.31
CA ILE A 109 -6.01 -3.41 -15.57
C ILE A 109 -7.40 -3.60 -16.21
N TRP A 110 -7.86 -4.85 -16.33
CA TRP A 110 -9.18 -5.13 -16.90
C TRP A 110 -10.33 -4.57 -16.06
N GLY A 111 -10.22 -4.59 -14.73
CA GLY A 111 -11.18 -3.95 -13.85
C GLY A 111 -11.31 -2.45 -14.12
N CYS A 112 -10.19 -1.74 -14.26
CA CYS A 112 -10.18 -0.32 -14.64
C CYS A 112 -10.77 -0.10 -16.03
N VAL A 113 -10.44 -0.95 -17.01
CA VAL A 113 -10.96 -0.87 -18.39
C VAL A 113 -12.47 -1.03 -18.42
N VAL A 114 -13.00 -2.05 -17.74
CA VAL A 114 -14.45 -2.32 -17.69
C VAL A 114 -15.19 -1.16 -17.02
N ALA A 115 -14.67 -0.65 -15.89
CA ALA A 115 -15.27 0.50 -15.22
C ALA A 115 -15.28 1.74 -16.11
N ALA A 116 -14.14 2.06 -16.75
CA ALA A 116 -14.02 3.18 -17.68
C ALA A 116 -15.00 3.05 -18.86
N ALA A 117 -15.07 1.87 -19.49
CA ALA A 117 -15.96 1.61 -20.61
C ALA A 117 -17.44 1.72 -20.24
N ALA A 118 -17.84 1.18 -19.08
CA ALA A 118 -19.20 1.29 -18.58
C ALA A 118 -19.59 2.75 -18.29
N LEU A 119 -18.68 3.53 -17.69
CA LEU A 119 -18.89 4.94 -17.39
C LEU A 119 -18.97 5.80 -18.66
N LEU A 120 -18.11 5.56 -19.65
CA LEU A 120 -18.17 6.23 -20.95
C LEU A 120 -19.49 5.92 -21.68
N THR A 121 -19.90 4.64 -21.70
CA THR A 121 -21.17 4.21 -22.30
C THR A 121 -22.36 4.88 -21.62
N SER A 122 -22.35 4.95 -20.28
CA SER A 122 -23.35 5.68 -19.50
C SER A 122 -23.37 7.17 -19.87
N ALA A 123 -22.21 7.82 -20.01
CA ALA A 123 -22.10 9.24 -20.32
C ALA A 123 -22.69 9.62 -21.69
N VAL A 124 -22.56 8.75 -22.69
CA VAL A 124 -23.07 8.99 -24.07
C VAL A 124 -24.49 8.44 -24.30
N SER A 125 -25.07 7.74 -23.33
CA SER A 125 -26.42 7.19 -23.44
C SER A 125 -27.47 8.30 -23.66
N GLY A 126 -28.30 8.15 -24.71
CA GLY A 126 -29.32 9.13 -25.11
C GLY A 126 -30.58 9.16 -24.23
N GLU A 127 -30.76 8.18 -23.35
CA GLU A 127 -32.00 8.01 -22.58
C GLU A 127 -32.18 9.08 -21.50
N ALA A 128 -33.43 9.48 -21.27
CA ALA A 128 -33.82 10.37 -20.18
C ALA A 128 -33.90 9.59 -18.86
N ILE A 129 -32.72 9.35 -18.28
CA ILE A 129 -32.54 8.57 -17.07
C ILE A 129 -32.39 9.48 -15.85
N THR A 130 -33.00 9.07 -14.75
CA THR A 130 -32.84 9.68 -13.44
C THR A 130 -31.96 8.77 -12.55
N SER A 131 -30.97 9.38 -11.90
CA SER A 131 -30.11 8.70 -10.92
C SER A 131 -30.09 9.55 -9.65
N PRO A 132 -30.81 9.17 -8.58
CA PRO A 132 -30.95 10.00 -7.38
C PRO A 132 -29.63 10.17 -6.63
N ARG A 133 -29.22 11.42 -6.36
CA ARG A 133 -27.97 11.75 -5.64
C ARG A 133 -27.86 11.08 -4.26
N PRO A 134 -28.91 11.06 -3.40
CA PRO A 134 -28.82 10.39 -2.11
C PRO A 134 -28.51 8.91 -2.24
N LEU A 135 -29.09 8.25 -3.25
CA LEU A 135 -28.85 6.83 -3.50
C LEU A 135 -27.42 6.58 -4.01
N ARG A 136 -26.88 7.45 -4.89
CA ARG A 136 -25.47 7.41 -5.30
C ARG A 136 -24.53 7.48 -4.09
N LEU A 137 -24.83 8.38 -3.14
CA LEU A 137 -24.04 8.55 -1.92
C LEU A 137 -24.09 7.31 -1.04
N VAL A 138 -25.28 6.75 -0.79
CA VAL A 138 -25.43 5.52 0.01
C VAL A 138 -24.63 4.37 -0.61
N ILE A 139 -24.71 4.20 -1.93
CA ILE A 139 -23.95 3.18 -2.65
C ILE A 139 -22.45 3.46 -2.55
N ALA A 140 -22.01 4.71 -2.72
CA ALA A 140 -20.60 5.07 -2.60
C ALA A 140 -20.03 4.76 -1.22
N LEU A 141 -20.77 5.08 -0.15
CA LEU A 141 -20.36 4.74 1.22
C LEU A 141 -20.29 3.23 1.42
N ALA A 142 -21.31 2.49 0.99
CA ALA A 142 -21.33 1.03 1.09
C ALA A 142 -20.15 0.40 0.33
N SER A 143 -19.89 0.85 -0.91
CA SER A 143 -18.78 0.37 -1.73
C SER A 143 -17.41 0.74 -1.14
N ALA A 144 -17.25 1.93 -0.56
CA ALA A 144 -16.02 2.33 0.12
C ALA A 144 -15.73 1.43 1.34
N VAL A 145 -16.75 1.14 2.15
CA VAL A 145 -16.63 0.21 3.29
C VAL A 145 -16.26 -1.19 2.81
N VAL A 146 -16.95 -1.73 1.80
CA VAL A 146 -16.65 -3.06 1.25
C VAL A 146 -15.22 -3.11 0.70
N MET A 147 -14.79 -2.10 -0.05
CA MET A 147 -13.43 -2.03 -0.59
C MET A 147 -12.39 -2.01 0.55
N THR A 148 -12.64 -1.20 1.58
CA THR A 148 -11.74 -1.09 2.74
C THR A 148 -11.65 -2.41 3.52
N ALA A 149 -12.79 -3.06 3.74
CA ALA A 149 -12.85 -4.37 4.39
C ALA A 149 -12.15 -5.46 3.56
N ALA A 150 -12.35 -5.46 2.25
CA ALA A 150 -11.67 -6.39 1.33
C ALA A 150 -10.15 -6.19 1.37
N MET A 151 -9.66 -4.95 1.35
CA MET A 151 -8.24 -4.65 1.48
C MET A 151 -7.67 -5.08 2.83
N HIS A 152 -8.39 -4.81 3.93
CA HIS A 152 -7.95 -5.24 5.25
C HIS A 152 -7.88 -6.76 5.37
N LEU A 153 -8.87 -7.47 4.83
CA LEU A 153 -8.89 -8.93 4.80
C LEU A 153 -7.75 -9.47 3.92
N TRP A 154 -7.51 -8.85 2.76
CA TRP A 154 -6.42 -9.22 1.86
C TRP A 154 -5.06 -9.06 2.53
N ASN A 155 -4.82 -7.94 3.23
CA ASN A 155 -3.59 -7.73 3.98
C ASN A 155 -3.42 -8.75 5.10
N ARG A 156 -4.50 -9.12 5.79
CA ARG A 156 -4.46 -10.16 6.83
C ARG A 156 -4.10 -11.53 6.27
N LEU A 157 -4.65 -11.91 5.11
CA LEU A 157 -4.41 -13.19 4.47
C LEU A 157 -3.05 -13.27 3.77
N SER A 158 -2.58 -12.15 3.22
CA SER A 158 -1.29 -12.06 2.53
C SER A 158 -0.12 -11.90 3.49
N ARG A 159 -0.40 -11.56 4.76
CA ARG A 159 0.56 -11.71 5.84
C ARG A 159 0.73 -13.21 6.07
N THR A 160 1.68 -13.82 5.35
CA THR A 160 2.25 -15.10 5.78
C THR A 160 2.66 -14.93 7.24
N GLU A 161 2.00 -15.68 8.11
CA GLU A 161 2.44 -15.90 9.48
C GLU A 161 3.83 -16.53 9.34
N VAL A 162 4.87 -15.69 9.43
CA VAL A 162 6.23 -16.18 9.50
C VAL A 162 6.28 -16.93 10.81
N ASP A 163 6.55 -18.23 10.74
CA ASP A 163 6.80 -19.07 11.90
C ASP A 163 8.08 -18.58 12.59
N ASP A 164 7.92 -17.52 13.39
CA ASP A 164 8.97 -16.78 14.07
C ASP A 164 9.49 -17.54 15.30
N ALA A 165 9.05 -18.79 15.48
CA ALA A 165 9.34 -19.61 16.65
C ALA A 165 10.81 -20.04 16.76
N ASN A 166 11.59 -19.95 15.68
CA ASN A 166 13.00 -20.39 15.64
C ASN A 166 14.03 -19.28 15.38
N HIS A 167 13.62 -18.01 15.26
CA HIS A 167 14.54 -16.89 15.07
C HIS A 167 14.99 -16.32 16.41
N ASP A 168 16.21 -16.63 16.81
CA ASP A 168 16.84 -16.21 18.05
C ASP A 168 17.65 -14.91 17.92
N GLN A 169 17.87 -14.41 16.70
CA GLN A 169 18.64 -13.21 16.42
C GLN A 169 17.93 -12.23 15.46
N LEU A 170 18.12 -10.94 15.71
CA LEU A 170 17.60 -9.83 14.92
C LEU A 170 18.75 -8.90 14.48
N LEU A 171 18.91 -8.69 13.17
CA LEU A 171 19.89 -7.76 12.62
C LEU A 171 19.19 -6.52 12.05
N ILE A 172 19.45 -5.33 12.59
CA ILE A 172 18.97 -4.06 12.07
C ILE A 172 20.05 -3.45 11.19
N ILE A 173 19.83 -3.45 9.89
CA ILE A 173 20.78 -2.98 8.90
C ILE A 173 20.42 -1.54 8.49
N LEU A 174 21.37 -0.65 8.72
CA LEU A 174 21.24 0.77 8.43
C LEU A 174 22.17 1.18 7.27
N SER A 175 21.79 2.23 6.55
CA SER A 175 22.65 2.88 5.55
C SER A 175 22.90 4.32 5.97
N PRO A 176 24.15 4.83 5.87
CA PRO A 176 24.47 6.19 6.28
C PRO A 176 23.78 7.25 5.40
N SER A 177 23.41 6.90 4.16
CA SER A 177 22.73 7.80 3.22
C SER A 177 21.20 7.76 3.32
N CYS A 178 20.63 7.02 4.28
CA CYS A 178 19.20 6.72 4.36
C CYS A 178 18.51 7.57 5.44
N THR A 179 17.64 8.49 5.04
CA THR A 179 16.91 9.38 5.96
C THR A 179 15.99 8.62 6.91
N ALA A 180 15.34 7.56 6.43
CA ALA A 180 14.54 6.66 7.26
C ALA A 180 15.37 5.91 8.33
N CYS A 181 16.65 5.64 8.04
CA CYS A 181 17.57 5.01 8.96
C CYS A 181 17.98 5.98 10.07
N SER A 182 18.26 7.24 9.74
CA SER A 182 18.47 8.30 10.74
C SER A 182 17.24 8.50 11.63
N ALA A 183 16.03 8.47 11.05
CA ALA A 183 14.79 8.53 11.82
C ALA A 183 14.64 7.33 12.76
N LEU A 184 14.90 6.11 12.30
CA LEU A 184 14.84 4.90 13.12
C LEU A 184 15.79 4.98 14.31
N LYS A 185 17.04 5.42 14.09
CA LYS A 185 18.03 5.63 15.16
C LYS A 185 17.54 6.57 16.26
N VAL A 186 16.98 7.72 15.88
CA VAL A 186 16.45 8.71 16.83
C VAL A 186 15.23 8.17 17.57
N MET A 187 14.34 7.46 16.87
CA MET A 187 13.08 6.96 17.44
C MET A 187 13.30 5.81 18.42
N GLU A 188 14.26 4.93 18.14
CA GLU A 188 14.59 3.79 19.00
C GLU A 188 15.74 4.10 19.97
N ASN A 189 16.38 5.26 19.84
CA ASN A 189 17.53 5.69 20.65
C ASN A 189 18.71 4.70 20.61
N HIS A 190 19.09 4.29 19.40
CA HIS A 190 20.21 3.38 19.13
C HIS A 190 21.04 3.89 17.94
N ASP A 191 22.33 3.57 17.91
CA ASP A 191 23.25 3.81 16.79
C ASP A 191 23.83 2.51 16.22
N VAL A 192 24.56 2.63 15.11
CA VAL A 192 25.35 1.55 14.54
C VAL A 192 26.35 1.04 15.59
N ASP A 193 26.54 -0.27 15.60
CA ASP A 193 27.35 -1.05 16.56
C ASP A 193 26.71 -1.23 17.95
N ASP A 194 25.49 -0.70 18.16
CA ASP A 194 24.74 -1.01 19.38
C ASP A 194 24.22 -2.46 19.37
N SER A 195 24.15 -3.04 20.57
CA SER A 195 23.58 -4.36 20.81
C SER A 195 22.56 -4.33 21.94
N GLU A 196 21.44 -5.04 21.77
CA GLU A 196 20.42 -5.21 22.81
C GLU A 196 20.21 -6.68 23.16
N LEU A 197 19.60 -6.92 24.32
CA LEU A 197 19.14 -8.26 24.76
C LEU A 197 20.25 -9.32 24.64
N ASP A 198 21.40 -9.02 25.24
CA ASP A 198 22.57 -9.91 25.27
C ASP A 198 23.08 -10.29 23.85
N GLY A 199 23.10 -9.31 22.94
CA GLY A 199 23.56 -9.49 21.56
C GLY A 199 22.54 -10.15 20.63
N SER A 200 21.31 -10.37 21.10
CA SER A 200 20.26 -10.95 20.25
C SER A 200 19.71 -9.95 19.24
N ILE A 201 19.80 -8.64 19.51
CA ILE A 201 19.51 -7.58 18.54
C ILE A 201 20.82 -6.85 18.26
N LEU A 202 21.21 -6.76 17.00
CA LEU A 202 22.42 -6.07 16.57
C LEU A 202 22.08 -4.97 15.56
N TRP A 203 22.58 -3.76 15.79
CA TRP A 203 22.45 -2.62 14.90
C TRP A 203 23.74 -2.49 14.08
N VAL A 204 23.66 -2.69 12.76
CA VAL A 204 24.84 -2.80 11.91
C VAL A 204 24.76 -1.90 10.69
N ASP A 205 25.93 -1.50 10.19
CA ASP A 205 26.04 -0.80 8.91
C ASP A 205 25.84 -1.78 7.75
N ARG A 206 25.29 -1.28 6.63
CA ARG A 206 25.14 -2.01 5.36
C ARG A 206 26.43 -2.63 4.82
N ASP A 207 27.58 -2.08 5.19
CA ASP A 207 28.90 -2.51 4.72
C ASP A 207 29.67 -3.30 5.81
N SER A 208 28.98 -3.71 6.88
CA SER A 208 29.54 -4.56 7.95
C SER A 208 29.79 -6.01 7.52
N GLU A 209 30.67 -6.71 8.24
CA GLU A 209 30.98 -8.12 7.99
C GLU A 209 29.74 -9.03 8.11
N GLN A 210 28.85 -8.73 9.05
CA GLN A 210 27.60 -9.47 9.24
C GLN A 210 26.70 -9.42 8.00
N VAL A 211 26.62 -8.24 7.36
CA VAL A 211 25.84 -8.06 6.12
C VAL A 211 26.54 -8.74 4.93
N ALA A 212 27.87 -8.80 4.93
CA ALA A 212 28.63 -9.57 3.94
C ALA A 212 28.33 -11.07 4.06
N SER A 213 28.35 -11.64 5.27
CA SER A 213 28.02 -13.05 5.52
C SER A 213 26.58 -13.39 5.12
N LEU A 214 25.62 -12.50 5.38
CA LEU A 214 24.23 -12.69 4.91
C LEU A 214 24.15 -12.78 3.39
N ARG A 215 24.92 -11.96 2.67
CA ARG A 215 24.95 -11.98 1.21
C ARG A 215 25.55 -13.28 0.67
N GLU A 216 26.59 -13.79 1.32
CA GLU A 216 27.19 -15.09 1.00
C GLU A 216 26.20 -16.24 1.25
N ALA A 217 25.38 -16.14 2.29
CA ALA A 217 24.29 -17.07 2.59
C ALA A 217 23.08 -16.94 1.65
N GLY A 218 23.10 -16.01 0.68
CA GLY A 218 22.04 -15.81 -0.31
C GLY A 218 20.91 -14.87 0.14
N VAL A 219 21.04 -14.24 1.31
CA VAL A 219 20.04 -13.31 1.86
C VAL A 219 20.22 -11.94 1.21
N LYS A 220 19.19 -11.46 0.49
CA LYS A 220 19.25 -10.19 -0.25
C LYS A 220 18.51 -9.08 0.49
N VAL A 221 19.24 -8.04 0.88
CA VAL A 221 18.70 -6.80 1.42
C VAL A 221 18.66 -5.76 0.30
N SER A 222 17.46 -5.35 -0.12
CA SER A 222 17.26 -4.45 -1.27
C SER A 222 16.91 -3.02 -0.90
N ALA A 223 16.50 -2.75 0.33
CA ALA A 223 16.08 -1.44 0.82
C ALA A 223 16.51 -1.24 2.28
N TYR A 224 16.54 0.01 2.73
CA TYR A 224 16.98 0.39 4.08
C TYR A 224 15.99 1.40 4.71
N PRO A 225 15.79 1.39 6.05
CA PRO A 225 16.34 0.43 7.00
C PRO A 225 15.78 -0.97 6.75
N ALA A 226 16.54 -2.00 7.12
CA ALA A 226 16.08 -3.38 7.04
C ALA A 226 16.23 -4.08 8.38
N VAL A 227 15.32 -5.00 8.67
CA VAL A 227 15.39 -5.93 9.78
C VAL A 227 15.49 -7.33 9.22
N VAL A 228 16.47 -8.08 9.71
CA VAL A 228 16.70 -9.47 9.35
C VAL A 228 16.47 -10.33 10.59
N SER A 229 15.36 -11.07 10.62
CA SER A 229 15.10 -12.08 11.64
C SER A 229 15.75 -13.38 11.18
N MET A 230 16.61 -13.99 12.00
CA MET A 230 17.30 -15.22 11.63
C MET A 230 17.52 -16.15 12.82
N SER A 231 17.78 -17.42 12.51
CA SER A 231 18.37 -18.35 13.47
C SER A 231 19.89 -18.26 13.39
N SER A 232 20.55 -18.13 14.53
CA SER A 232 22.01 -18.21 14.66
C SER A 232 22.58 -19.51 14.09
N THR A 233 21.78 -20.58 14.06
CA THR A 233 22.17 -21.90 13.55
C THR A 233 21.89 -22.12 12.06
N ALA A 234 21.01 -21.31 11.45
CA ALA A 234 20.61 -21.45 10.05
C ALA A 234 20.35 -20.07 9.39
N PRO A 235 21.42 -19.31 9.07
CA PRO A 235 21.28 -17.95 8.53
C PRO A 235 20.63 -17.88 7.14
N SER A 236 20.61 -18.99 6.39
CA SER A 236 19.97 -19.06 5.07
C SER A 236 18.45 -18.91 5.11
N ASP A 237 17.83 -19.22 6.25
CA ASP A 237 16.38 -19.13 6.45
C ASP A 237 15.96 -17.74 6.93
N ALA A 238 16.88 -16.77 6.89
CA ALA A 238 16.65 -15.43 7.37
C ALA A 238 15.52 -14.73 6.61
N HIS A 239 14.67 -14.06 7.38
CA HIS A 239 13.58 -13.26 6.88
C HIS A 239 13.94 -11.78 6.90
N VAL A 240 13.85 -11.14 5.73
CA VAL A 240 14.17 -9.72 5.56
C VAL A 240 12.88 -8.92 5.40
N GLN A 241 12.70 -7.91 6.25
CA GLN A 241 11.72 -6.85 6.04
C GLN A 241 12.45 -5.51 5.94
N SER A 242 11.93 -4.59 5.15
CA SER A 242 12.55 -3.28 4.92
C SER A 242 11.51 -2.19 5.08
N GLY A 243 11.96 -1.00 5.45
CA GLY A 243 11.09 0.13 5.76
C GLY A 243 11.05 0.47 7.25
N LEU A 244 10.87 1.76 7.55
CA LEU A 244 10.89 2.28 8.92
C LEU A 244 9.80 1.64 9.80
N GLY A 245 8.58 1.48 9.27
CA GLY A 245 7.45 0.96 10.04
C GLY A 245 7.59 -0.53 10.35
N GLU A 246 8.05 -1.29 9.37
CA GLU A 246 8.26 -2.73 9.39
C GLU A 246 9.37 -3.07 10.38
N CYS A 247 10.51 -2.35 10.31
CA CYS A 247 11.60 -2.49 11.27
C CYS A 247 11.11 -2.26 12.71
N ARG A 248 10.34 -1.19 12.95
CA ARG A 248 9.80 -0.89 14.29
C ARG A 248 8.81 -1.94 14.76
N GLU A 249 7.93 -2.43 13.88
CA GLU A 249 6.94 -3.44 14.25
C GLU A 249 7.60 -4.76 14.64
N VAL A 250 8.58 -5.21 13.86
CA VAL A 250 9.36 -6.42 14.17
C VAL A 250 10.14 -6.24 15.47
N LEU A 251 10.87 -5.12 15.64
CA LEU A 251 11.61 -4.81 16.87
C LEU A 251 10.73 -4.87 18.11
N GLN A 252 9.58 -4.18 18.09
CA GLN A 252 8.67 -4.12 19.24
C GLN A 252 8.01 -5.48 19.52
N SER A 253 7.63 -6.22 18.47
CA SER A 253 7.09 -7.59 18.62
C SER A 253 8.13 -8.52 19.25
N TRP A 254 9.38 -8.44 18.78
CA TRP A 254 10.47 -9.28 19.26
C TRP A 254 10.83 -8.97 20.71
N ARG A 255 11.01 -7.69 21.07
CA ARG A 255 11.20 -7.25 22.46
C ARG A 255 10.08 -7.73 23.38
N SER A 256 8.81 -7.58 22.97
CA SER A 256 7.66 -8.02 23.76
C SER A 256 7.66 -9.52 24.03
N ARG A 257 7.98 -10.35 23.02
CA ARG A 257 8.06 -11.80 23.17
C ARG A 257 9.23 -12.23 24.04
N ARG A 258 10.42 -11.64 23.85
CA ARG A 258 11.61 -11.97 24.66
C ARG A 258 11.41 -11.59 26.12
N LEU A 259 10.78 -10.44 26.39
CA LEU A 259 10.39 -10.04 27.75
C LEU A 259 9.42 -11.04 28.39
N ALA A 260 8.43 -11.53 27.63
CA ALA A 260 7.51 -12.56 28.14
C ALA A 260 8.22 -13.89 28.45
N LEU A 261 9.20 -14.29 27.64
CA LEU A 261 10.02 -15.49 27.87
C LEU A 261 10.95 -15.36 29.08
N LEU A 262 11.48 -14.17 29.35
CA LEU A 262 12.34 -13.91 30.52
C LEU A 262 11.56 -13.82 31.85
N GLN A 263 10.24 -13.70 31.79
CA GLN A 263 9.34 -13.63 32.95
C GLN A 263 8.63 -14.95 33.28
N ALA A 264 8.77 -15.97 32.42
CA ALA A 264 8.21 -17.32 32.58
C ALA A 264 9.24 -18.27 33.23
#